data_AF-A0A2R5EW88-F1
#
_entry.id   AF-A0A2R5EW88-F1
#
_cell.length_a   1.000
_cell.length_b   1.000
_cell.length_c   1.000
_cell.angle_alpha   90.00
_cell.angle_beta   90.00
_cell.angle_gamma   90.00
#
_symmetry.space_group_name_H-M   'P 1'
#
loop_
_entity.id
_entity.type
_entity.pdbx_description
1 polymer ?
#
loop_
_entity_poly.entity_id
_entity_poly.type
_entity_poly.pdbx_seq_one_letter_code
_entity_poly.pdbx_strand_id
1 'polypeptide(L)'
;MSERFVKHGTFVVERTYPATRERVYQAWADLDAKVKWFSKPDIFEFRIGGREYSSGEIAEGGPLFVYDAVYQDIVPNERIIYTYIMDMGGVRISASITTIELLDVEEGTRLIFTEQGAFLDGHDTVEIREHGTGELLDALGRSLTEPAAVDDGLELITSRIYDVPRELAFAAWTTPDQLAEWWGPEGFTNTFHEIDYSPGGVWRLTMHGPDGKDYPNRNTFIEIAPNERIVLEHAEAPVFRVTALFEEAEGGTRVTFRQCFRHAEELEPIRVMCEESNEQNLDRLGRVLENAKRHSL
;
A
#
# COMPACT_ATOMS: atom_id res chain seq x y z
N MET A 1 -16.06 42.95 16.94
CA MET A 1 -16.13 41.56 17.43
C MET A 1 -16.68 40.74 16.29
N SER A 2 -15.94 39.76 15.78
CA SER A 2 -16.52 38.78 14.86
C SER A 2 -17.58 37.97 15.61
N GLU A 3 -18.75 37.81 15.00
CA GLU A 3 -19.83 36.99 15.53
C GLU A 3 -19.37 35.52 15.60
N ARG A 4 -19.65 34.83 16.70
CA ARG A 4 -19.32 33.42 16.88
C ARG A 4 -20.58 32.57 16.67
N PHE A 5 -20.56 31.62 15.74
CA PHE A 5 -21.69 30.77 15.45
C PHE A 5 -21.27 29.42 14.86
N VAL A 6 -22.19 28.46 14.86
CA VAL A 6 -21.98 27.12 14.29
C VAL A 6 -23.11 26.76 13.34
N LYS A 7 -22.76 26.30 12.13
CA LYS A 7 -23.69 25.63 11.21
C LYS A 7 -23.37 24.14 11.23
N HIS A 8 -24.34 23.31 11.58
CA HIS A 8 -24.22 21.86 11.40
C HIS A 8 -24.70 21.47 10.00
N GLY A 9 -24.08 20.45 9.41
CA GLY A 9 -24.50 19.93 8.12
C GLY A 9 -24.09 18.50 7.88
N THR A 10 -24.78 17.87 6.93
CA THR A 10 -24.50 16.54 6.43
C THR A 10 -24.54 16.60 4.91
N PHE A 11 -23.58 15.98 4.24
CA PHE A 11 -23.60 15.81 2.79
C PHE A 11 -23.09 14.41 2.41
N VAL A 12 -23.44 13.99 1.19
CA VAL A 12 -23.03 12.69 0.63
C VAL A 12 -22.48 12.93 -0.77
N VAL A 13 -21.27 12.44 -1.02
CA VAL A 13 -20.66 12.40 -2.35
C VAL A 13 -20.47 10.95 -2.77
N GLU A 14 -20.96 10.61 -3.95
CA GLU A 14 -20.82 9.25 -4.49
C GLU A 14 -20.00 9.24 -5.77
N ARG A 15 -19.20 8.19 -5.95
CA ARG A 15 -18.45 7.91 -7.19
C ARG A 15 -18.45 6.43 -7.50
N THR A 16 -18.48 6.11 -8.79
CA THR A 16 -18.20 4.75 -9.28
C THR A 16 -16.86 4.78 -9.98
N TYR A 17 -15.94 3.93 -9.56
CA TYR A 17 -14.61 3.80 -10.15
C TYR A 17 -14.49 2.47 -10.89
N PRO A 18 -13.92 2.45 -12.11
CA PRO A 18 -13.63 1.22 -12.87
C PRO A 18 -12.39 0.52 -12.30
N ALA A 19 -12.42 0.22 -11.01
CA ALA A 19 -11.34 -0.41 -10.25
C ALA A 19 -11.94 -1.40 -9.25
N THR A 20 -11.16 -2.42 -8.86
CA THR A 20 -11.56 -3.37 -7.83
C THR A 20 -11.71 -2.66 -6.49
N ARG A 21 -12.57 -3.20 -5.63
CA ARG A 21 -12.83 -2.64 -4.30
C ARG A 21 -11.59 -2.60 -3.43
N GLU A 22 -10.74 -3.61 -3.55
CA GLU A 22 -9.42 -3.63 -2.93
C GLU A 22 -8.55 -2.48 -3.42
N ARG A 23 -8.49 -2.22 -4.73
CA ARG A 23 -7.68 -1.12 -5.27
C ARG A 23 -8.17 0.24 -4.78
N VAL A 24 -9.49 0.44 -4.70
CA VAL A 24 -10.07 1.68 -4.14
C VAL A 24 -9.73 1.79 -2.66
N TYR A 25 -9.83 0.72 -1.89
CA TYR A 25 -9.46 0.70 -0.47
C TYR A 25 -7.97 1.01 -0.27
N GLN A 26 -7.07 0.41 -1.06
CA GLN A 26 -5.63 0.68 -0.99
C GLN A 26 -5.29 2.14 -1.31
N ALA A 27 -6.08 2.82 -2.15
CA ALA A 27 -5.90 4.26 -2.38
C ALA A 27 -6.10 5.12 -1.10
N TRP A 28 -6.79 4.59 -0.09
CA TRP A 28 -6.92 5.20 1.23
C TRP A 28 -5.90 4.66 2.24
N ALA A 29 -5.61 3.35 2.19
CA ALA A 29 -4.85 2.64 3.21
C ALA A 29 -3.33 2.70 3.03
N ASP A 30 -2.85 2.87 1.79
CA ASP A 30 -1.43 2.92 1.46
C ASP A 30 -0.96 4.37 1.25
N LEU A 31 0.16 4.73 1.88
CA LEU A 31 0.68 6.09 1.84
C LEU A 31 1.07 6.52 0.43
N ASP A 32 1.73 5.65 -0.34
CA ASP A 32 2.21 5.98 -1.68
C ASP A 32 1.06 6.15 -2.67
N ALA A 33 -0.03 5.40 -2.47
CA ALA A 33 -1.27 5.62 -3.21
C ALA A 33 -2.00 6.90 -2.78
N LYS A 34 -2.06 7.17 -1.47
CA LYS A 34 -2.75 8.33 -0.87
C LYS A 34 -2.19 9.66 -1.38
N VAL A 35 -0.86 9.80 -1.43
CA VAL A 35 -0.19 11.06 -1.84
C VAL A 35 -0.41 11.43 -3.31
N LYS A 36 -0.97 10.52 -4.13
CA LYS A 36 -1.28 10.80 -5.55
C LYS A 36 -2.51 11.67 -5.74
N TRP A 37 -3.42 11.67 -4.76
CA TRP A 37 -4.71 12.37 -4.87
C TRP A 37 -5.07 13.19 -3.64
N PHE A 38 -4.32 13.04 -2.54
CA PHE A 38 -4.51 13.79 -1.30
C PHE A 38 -3.21 14.46 -0.86
N SER A 39 -3.32 15.49 0.00
CA SER A 39 -2.15 16.17 0.56
C SER A 39 -1.27 15.19 1.32
N LYS A 40 0.05 15.27 1.10
CA LYS A 40 1.02 14.41 1.79
C LYS A 40 0.92 14.59 3.32
N PRO A 41 0.62 13.53 4.08
CA PRO A 41 0.55 13.61 5.53
C PRO A 41 1.94 13.60 6.17
N ASP A 42 2.09 14.33 7.28
CA ASP A 42 3.27 14.27 8.15
C ASP A 42 3.19 13.06 9.09
N ILE A 43 1.97 12.64 9.46
CA ILE A 43 1.69 11.43 10.25
C ILE A 43 0.63 10.62 9.51
N PHE A 44 0.87 9.33 9.31
CA PHE A 44 -0.07 8.43 8.67
C PHE A 44 -0.09 7.07 9.38
N GLU A 45 -1.03 6.90 10.30
CA GLU A 45 -1.24 5.65 11.03
C GLU A 45 -2.60 5.04 10.66
N PHE A 46 -2.67 4.38 9.50
CA PHE A 46 -3.92 3.78 9.00
C PHE A 46 -4.30 2.51 9.80
N ARG A 47 -4.81 2.71 11.01
CA ARG A 47 -5.30 1.67 11.94
C ARG A 47 -6.35 2.29 12.86
N ILE A 48 -7.22 1.47 13.45
CA ILE A 48 -8.19 1.94 14.44
C ILE A 48 -7.46 2.65 15.60
N GLY A 49 -7.91 3.87 15.92
CA GLY A 49 -7.29 4.76 16.89
C GLY A 49 -5.99 5.44 16.43
N GLY A 50 -5.56 5.20 15.19
CA GLY A 50 -4.41 5.85 14.59
C GLY A 50 -4.73 7.24 14.06
N ARG A 51 -3.69 8.08 13.96
CA ARG A 51 -3.78 9.48 13.53
C ARG A 51 -3.33 9.68 12.08
N GLU A 52 -4.05 10.53 11.34
CA GLU A 52 -3.59 11.11 10.08
C GLU A 52 -3.50 12.63 10.26
N TYR A 53 -2.32 13.21 10.02
CA TYR A 53 -2.09 14.63 10.22
C TYR A 53 -1.37 15.21 9.01
N SER A 54 -1.86 16.33 8.50
CA SER A 54 -1.20 17.11 7.45
C SER A 54 -1.28 18.60 7.75
N SER A 55 -0.22 19.31 7.40
CA SER A 55 -0.18 20.77 7.48
C SER A 55 0.50 21.36 6.25
N GLY A 56 -0.07 22.43 5.69
CA GLY A 56 0.49 23.04 4.49
C GLY A 56 -0.27 24.25 3.98
N GLU A 57 0.40 25.02 3.14
CA GLU A 57 -0.21 26.10 2.36
C GLU A 57 -0.71 25.53 1.03
N ILE A 58 -1.93 25.90 0.62
CA ILE A 58 -2.47 25.49 -0.69
C ILE A 58 -1.76 26.27 -1.83
N ALA A 59 -1.44 27.54 -1.57
CA ALA A 59 -0.70 28.41 -2.48
C ALA A 59 0.36 29.17 -1.68
N GLU A 60 1.50 29.45 -2.30
CA GLU A 60 2.61 30.17 -1.66
C GLU A 60 2.15 31.51 -1.07
N GLY A 61 2.30 31.68 0.24
CA GLY A 61 1.86 32.87 0.99
C GLY A 61 0.37 32.87 1.35
N GLY A 62 -0.34 31.77 1.11
CA GLY A 62 -1.72 31.54 1.54
C GLY A 62 -1.84 31.18 3.02
N PRO A 63 -3.06 31.05 3.56
CA PRO A 63 -3.23 30.60 4.93
C PRO A 63 -2.77 29.15 5.09
N LEU A 64 -2.11 28.87 6.22
CA LEU A 64 -1.78 27.52 6.62
C LEU A 64 -3.05 26.74 6.94
N PHE A 65 -3.23 25.59 6.29
CA PHE A 65 -4.27 24.62 6.63
C PHE A 65 -3.67 23.50 7.47
N VAL A 66 -4.44 23.07 8.47
CA VAL A 66 -4.12 21.88 9.27
C VAL A 66 -5.32 20.95 9.22
N TYR A 67 -5.05 19.71 8.85
CA TYR A 67 -5.99 18.60 8.92
C TYR A 67 -5.46 17.59 9.92
N ASP A 68 -6.29 17.23 10.90
CA ASP A 68 -5.91 16.33 11.98
C ASP A 68 -7.07 15.36 12.25
N ALA A 69 -6.84 14.09 11.88
CA ALA A 69 -7.83 13.04 11.87
C ALA A 69 -7.43 11.87 12.76
N VAL A 70 -8.46 11.16 13.24
CA VAL A 70 -8.34 9.89 13.97
C VAL A 70 -9.28 8.88 13.36
N TYR A 71 -8.75 7.73 12.94
CA TYR A 71 -9.54 6.62 12.43
C TYR A 71 -10.30 5.95 13.57
N GLN A 72 -11.63 5.95 13.48
CA GLN A 72 -12.53 5.42 14.50
C GLN A 72 -12.88 3.96 14.26
N ASP A 73 -13.04 3.56 12.99
CA ASP A 73 -13.36 2.19 12.59
C ASP A 73 -12.82 1.90 11.19
N ILE A 74 -12.32 0.69 10.98
CA ILE A 74 -11.81 0.23 9.68
C ILE A 74 -12.25 -1.22 9.51
N VAL A 75 -13.03 -1.46 8.46
CA VAL A 75 -13.33 -2.80 7.94
C VAL A 75 -12.68 -2.90 6.58
N PRO A 76 -11.62 -3.73 6.42
CA PRO A 76 -10.89 -3.83 5.16
C PRO A 76 -11.80 -4.03 3.96
N ASN A 77 -11.56 -3.26 2.89
CA ASN A 77 -12.32 -3.29 1.64
C ASN A 77 -13.83 -2.98 1.76
N GLU A 78 -14.31 -2.48 2.88
CA GLU A 78 -15.75 -2.24 3.09
C GLU A 78 -16.04 -0.87 3.68
N ARG A 79 -15.35 -0.49 4.75
CA ARG A 79 -15.69 0.71 5.52
C ARG A 79 -14.49 1.37 6.16
N ILE A 80 -14.47 2.70 6.10
CA ILE A 80 -13.52 3.54 6.86
C ILE A 80 -14.34 4.63 7.55
N ILE A 81 -14.19 4.78 8.87
CA ILE A 81 -14.77 5.88 9.64
C ILE A 81 -13.66 6.64 10.31
N TYR A 82 -13.63 7.96 10.16
CA TYR A 82 -12.70 8.83 10.88
C TYR A 82 -13.36 10.13 11.31
N THR A 83 -12.82 10.72 12.36
CA THR A 83 -13.16 12.08 12.78
C THR A 83 -11.99 12.98 12.51
N TYR A 84 -12.24 14.23 12.14
CA TYR A 84 -11.16 15.19 11.96
C TYR A 84 -11.56 16.61 12.34
N ILE A 85 -10.54 17.42 12.58
CA ILE A 85 -10.64 18.86 12.72
C ILE A 85 -9.91 19.54 11.57
N MET A 86 -10.36 20.75 11.22
CA MET A 86 -9.62 21.61 10.31
C MET A 86 -9.37 22.98 10.94
N ASP A 87 -8.13 23.44 10.81
CA ASP A 87 -7.72 24.80 11.14
C ASP A 87 -7.27 25.52 9.86
N MET A 88 -7.54 26.82 9.78
CA MET A 88 -7.06 27.72 8.73
C MET A 88 -6.47 28.97 9.39
N GLY A 89 -5.20 29.28 9.10
CA GLY A 89 -4.50 30.41 9.71
C GLY A 89 -4.47 30.34 11.25
N GLY A 90 -4.41 29.13 11.81
CA GLY A 90 -4.43 28.90 13.26
C GLY A 90 -5.81 29.02 13.93
N VAL A 91 -6.89 29.16 13.15
CA VAL A 91 -8.27 29.22 13.64
C VAL A 91 -9.02 27.95 13.27
N ARG A 92 -9.69 27.31 14.23
CA ARG A 92 -10.59 26.18 13.98
C ARG A 92 -11.75 26.60 13.08
N ILE A 93 -11.90 25.94 11.94
CA ILE A 93 -12.98 26.20 10.99
C ILE A 93 -14.02 25.09 10.95
N SER A 94 -13.65 23.83 11.29
CA SER A 94 -14.62 22.74 11.38
C SER A 94 -14.18 21.58 12.26
N ALA A 95 -15.15 20.77 12.68
CA ALA A 95 -14.95 19.41 13.20
C ALA A 95 -15.98 18.48 12.56
N SER A 96 -15.53 17.33 12.06
CA SER A 96 -16.34 16.42 11.25
C SER A 96 -16.14 14.95 11.64
N ILE A 97 -17.16 14.14 11.37
CA ILE A 97 -17.07 12.68 11.25
C ILE A 97 -17.39 12.29 9.80
N THR A 98 -16.58 11.40 9.26
CA THR A 98 -16.68 10.92 7.88
C THR A 98 -16.78 9.41 7.87
N THR A 99 -17.69 8.89 7.06
CA THR A 99 -17.86 7.48 6.76
C THR A 99 -17.67 7.27 5.27
N ILE A 100 -16.82 6.32 4.91
CA ILE A 100 -16.60 5.84 3.55
C ILE A 100 -17.09 4.41 3.50
N GLU A 101 -17.95 4.11 2.54
CA GLU A 101 -18.43 2.76 2.25
C GLU A 101 -18.05 2.37 0.82
N LEU A 102 -17.54 1.15 0.66
CA LEU A 102 -17.10 0.61 -0.63
C LEU A 102 -17.97 -0.60 -0.99
N LEU A 103 -18.62 -0.55 -2.14
CA LEU A 103 -19.55 -1.56 -2.62
C LEU A 103 -19.12 -2.05 -4.00
N ASP A 104 -19.09 -3.37 -4.20
CA ASP A 104 -18.93 -3.96 -5.53
C ASP A 104 -20.19 -3.65 -6.37
N VAL A 105 -19.99 -3.14 -7.58
CA VAL A 105 -21.03 -2.90 -8.60
C VAL A 105 -20.55 -3.43 -9.95
N GLU A 106 -21.46 -3.58 -10.92
CA GLU A 106 -21.12 -4.16 -12.23
C GLU A 106 -19.96 -3.44 -12.93
N GLU A 107 -19.88 -2.11 -12.79
CA GLU A 107 -18.87 -1.25 -13.43
C GLU A 107 -17.59 -1.07 -12.59
N GLY A 108 -17.46 -1.76 -11.44
CA GLY A 108 -16.30 -1.67 -10.56
C GLY A 108 -16.71 -1.46 -9.10
N THR A 109 -16.27 -0.35 -8.50
CA THR A 109 -16.55 -0.05 -7.08
C THR A 109 -17.31 1.25 -6.94
N ARG A 110 -18.43 1.22 -6.24
CA ARG A 110 -19.14 2.42 -5.78
C ARG A 110 -18.59 2.82 -4.42
N LEU A 111 -18.04 4.03 -4.34
CA LEU A 111 -17.64 4.69 -3.10
C LEU A 111 -18.75 5.66 -2.69
N ILE A 112 -19.21 5.53 -1.45
CA ILE A 112 -20.14 6.46 -0.81
C ILE A 112 -19.38 7.18 0.31
N PHE A 113 -19.22 8.49 0.18
CA PHE A 113 -18.58 9.35 1.17
C PHE A 113 -19.67 10.16 1.87
N THR A 114 -19.89 9.93 3.17
CA THR A 114 -20.82 10.70 3.98
C THR A 114 -20.04 11.47 5.03
N GLU A 115 -20.24 12.78 5.11
CA GLU A 115 -19.66 13.61 6.17
C GLU A 115 -20.73 14.37 6.93
N GLN A 116 -20.57 14.40 8.25
CA GLN A 116 -21.38 15.17 9.19
C GLN A 116 -20.44 16.11 9.96
N GLY A 117 -20.70 17.41 9.92
CA GLY A 117 -19.75 18.41 10.43
C GLY A 117 -20.41 19.56 11.17
N ALA A 118 -19.62 20.18 12.06
CA ALA A 118 -19.86 21.50 12.63
C ALA A 118 -18.90 22.51 11.97
N PHE A 119 -19.45 23.50 11.29
CA PHE A 119 -18.73 24.54 10.55
C PHE A 119 -18.80 25.86 11.32
N LEU A 120 -17.64 26.42 11.64
CA LEU A 120 -17.51 27.50 12.63
C LEU A 120 -17.32 28.84 11.95
N ASP A 121 -18.06 29.84 12.44
CA ASP A 121 -17.87 31.27 12.16
C ASP A 121 -17.87 31.66 10.67
N GLY A 122 -18.41 30.80 9.81
CA GLY A 122 -18.54 31.03 8.36
C GLY A 122 -17.23 30.99 7.59
N HIS A 123 -16.14 30.52 8.21
CA HIS A 123 -14.85 30.32 7.53
C HIS A 123 -14.90 29.17 6.52
N ASP A 124 -15.78 28.21 6.77
CA ASP A 124 -16.11 27.12 5.87
C ASP A 124 -17.63 26.90 5.88
N THR A 125 -18.14 26.27 4.83
CA THR A 125 -19.56 25.91 4.73
C THR A 125 -19.71 24.48 4.23
N VAL A 126 -20.86 23.90 4.52
CA VAL A 126 -21.23 22.55 4.04
C VAL A 126 -21.06 22.45 2.53
N GLU A 127 -21.47 23.49 1.81
CA GLU A 127 -21.46 23.54 0.35
C GLU A 127 -20.03 23.64 -0.21
N ILE A 128 -19.15 24.42 0.44
CA ILE A 128 -17.72 24.51 0.06
C ILE A 128 -17.03 23.18 0.34
N ARG A 129 -17.30 22.58 1.51
CA ARG A 129 -16.74 21.29 1.91
C ARG A 129 -17.17 20.16 0.98
N GLU A 130 -18.45 20.08 0.64
CA GLU A 130 -18.99 19.09 -0.28
C GLU A 130 -18.33 19.22 -1.66
N HIS A 131 -18.20 20.45 -2.16
CA HIS A 131 -17.55 20.71 -3.43
C HIS A 131 -16.08 20.26 -3.45
N GLY A 132 -15.28 20.69 -2.47
CA GLY A 132 -13.87 20.30 -2.37
C GLY A 132 -13.69 18.79 -2.18
N THR A 133 -14.58 18.15 -1.44
CA THR A 133 -14.62 16.68 -1.32
C THR A 133 -14.88 16.03 -2.67
N GLY A 134 -15.79 16.57 -3.47
CA GLY A 134 -16.05 16.12 -4.84
C GLY A 134 -14.80 16.16 -5.71
N GLU A 135 -14.05 17.27 -5.68
CA GLU A 135 -12.82 17.42 -6.45
C GLU A 135 -11.72 16.43 -6.00
N LEU A 136 -11.60 16.20 -4.69
CA LEU A 136 -10.68 15.20 -4.12
C LEU A 136 -11.04 13.78 -4.56
N LEU A 137 -12.32 13.41 -4.54
CA LEU A 137 -12.78 12.10 -4.99
C LEU A 137 -12.66 11.93 -6.52
N ASP A 138 -12.72 13.01 -7.28
CA ASP A 138 -12.38 12.98 -8.72
C ASP A 138 -10.87 12.77 -8.93
N ALA A 139 -10.01 13.37 -8.10
CA ALA A 139 -8.57 13.12 -8.10
C ALA A 139 -8.23 11.67 -7.74
N LEU A 140 -8.92 11.11 -6.75
CA LEU A 140 -8.83 9.69 -6.42
C LEU A 140 -9.15 8.84 -7.66
N GLY A 141 -10.28 9.12 -8.32
CA GLY A 141 -10.67 8.43 -9.56
C GLY A 141 -9.59 8.46 -10.64
N ARG A 142 -8.97 9.63 -10.86
CA ARG A 142 -7.85 9.75 -11.82
C ARG A 142 -6.66 8.87 -11.42
N SER A 143 -6.28 8.86 -10.14
CA SER A 143 -5.18 8.01 -9.63
C SER A 143 -5.45 6.50 -9.77
N LEU A 144 -6.73 6.09 -9.88
CA LEU A 144 -7.14 4.71 -10.12
C LEU A 144 -7.14 4.32 -11.60
N THR A 145 -7.37 5.28 -12.50
CA THR A 145 -7.41 5.05 -13.96
C THR A 145 -6.03 5.02 -14.60
N GLU A 146 -5.00 5.50 -13.90
CA GLU A 146 -3.63 5.24 -14.29
C GLU A 146 -3.40 3.72 -14.19
N PRO A 147 -2.90 3.03 -15.23
CA PRO A 147 -2.51 1.63 -15.09
C PRO A 147 -1.55 1.50 -13.90
N ALA A 148 -1.62 0.37 -13.19
CA ALA A 148 -0.63 0.09 -12.15
C ALA A 148 0.78 0.33 -12.74
N ALA A 149 1.52 1.23 -12.10
CA ALA A 149 2.82 1.79 -12.48
C ALA A 149 2.85 2.64 -13.79
N VAL A 150 2.89 3.97 -13.63
CA VAL A 150 3.94 4.71 -14.33
C VAL A 150 5.24 4.28 -13.65
N ASP A 151 6.18 3.73 -14.41
CA ASP A 151 7.57 3.55 -13.96
C ASP A 151 8.11 4.94 -13.61
N ASP A 152 7.99 5.31 -12.34
CA ASP A 152 8.59 6.51 -11.74
C ASP A 152 10.10 6.35 -11.56
N GLY A 153 10.67 5.27 -12.11
CA GLY A 153 12.07 4.92 -11.97
C GLY A 153 12.36 4.16 -10.68
N LEU A 154 11.36 3.88 -9.83
CA LEU A 154 11.55 3.30 -8.49
C LEU A 154 11.21 1.82 -8.41
N GLU A 155 10.46 1.28 -9.37
CA GLU A 155 9.86 -0.04 -9.20
C GLU A 155 10.21 -1.02 -10.32
N LEU A 156 10.41 -2.27 -9.90
CA LEU A 156 10.46 -3.44 -10.76
C LEU A 156 9.28 -4.34 -10.41
N ILE A 157 8.48 -4.68 -11.42
CA ILE A 157 7.35 -5.61 -11.26
C ILE A 157 7.59 -6.80 -12.18
N THR A 158 7.68 -7.98 -11.58
CA THR A 158 7.82 -9.24 -12.29
C THR A 158 6.70 -10.16 -11.85
N SER A 159 6.05 -10.88 -12.77
CA SER A 159 4.96 -11.78 -12.40
C SER A 159 4.99 -13.07 -13.19
N ARG A 160 4.48 -14.15 -12.57
CA ARG A 160 4.40 -15.47 -13.20
C ARG A 160 3.22 -16.26 -12.67
N ILE A 161 2.63 -17.10 -13.53
CA ILE A 161 1.59 -18.05 -13.14
C ILE A 161 2.24 -19.41 -12.89
N TYR A 162 1.94 -20.00 -11.72
CA TYR A 162 2.34 -21.35 -11.37
C TYR A 162 1.09 -22.22 -11.23
N ASP A 163 1.15 -23.43 -11.77
CA ASP A 163 0.09 -24.44 -11.65
C ASP A 163 0.10 -25.09 -10.25
N VAL A 164 -0.15 -24.30 -9.22
CA VAL A 164 -0.32 -24.71 -7.82
C VAL A 164 -1.41 -23.87 -7.14
N PRO A 165 -2.06 -24.39 -6.07
CA PRO A 165 -2.92 -23.58 -5.21
C PRO A 165 -2.15 -22.45 -4.52
N ARG A 166 -2.87 -21.39 -4.12
CA ARG A 166 -2.30 -20.20 -3.46
C ARG A 166 -1.58 -20.56 -2.17
N GLU A 167 -2.08 -21.55 -1.46
CA GLU A 167 -1.51 -22.07 -0.22
C GLU A 167 -0.11 -22.62 -0.42
N LEU A 168 0.15 -23.33 -1.53
CA LEU A 168 1.48 -23.84 -1.83
C LEU A 168 2.43 -22.73 -2.27
N ALA A 169 1.95 -21.80 -3.10
CA ALA A 169 2.73 -20.63 -3.49
C ALA A 169 3.15 -19.79 -2.27
N PHE A 170 2.22 -19.57 -1.33
CA PHE A 170 2.48 -18.86 -0.08
C PHE A 170 3.37 -19.67 0.88
N ALA A 171 3.19 -20.99 0.98
CA ALA A 171 4.01 -21.85 1.82
C ALA A 171 5.50 -21.82 1.42
N ALA A 172 5.81 -21.67 0.13
CA ALA A 172 7.19 -21.55 -0.34
C ALA A 172 7.93 -20.31 0.20
N TRP A 173 7.20 -19.28 0.63
CA TRP A 173 7.77 -18.09 1.26
C TRP A 173 7.87 -18.20 2.78
N THR A 174 7.11 -19.10 3.39
CA THR A 174 7.00 -19.23 4.86
C THR A 174 7.59 -20.53 5.40
N THR A 175 8.03 -21.43 4.52
CA THR A 175 8.72 -22.67 4.87
C THR A 175 10.23 -22.47 4.69
N PRO A 176 11.04 -22.48 5.77
CA PRO A 176 12.47 -22.18 5.70
C PRO A 176 13.24 -22.99 4.65
N ASP A 177 13.00 -24.30 4.57
CA ASP A 177 13.71 -25.18 3.63
C ASP A 177 13.40 -24.82 2.17
N GLN A 178 12.12 -24.53 1.86
CA GLN A 178 11.71 -24.11 0.51
C GLN A 178 12.28 -22.73 0.18
N LEU A 179 12.12 -21.76 1.10
CA LEU A 179 12.65 -20.41 0.92
C LEU A 179 14.17 -20.44 0.69
N ALA A 180 14.90 -21.32 1.37
CA ALA A 180 16.33 -21.48 1.20
C ALA A 180 16.74 -22.02 -0.17
N GLU A 181 15.90 -22.85 -0.79
CA GLU A 181 16.14 -23.44 -2.10
C GLU A 181 15.95 -22.44 -3.24
N TRP A 182 14.98 -21.53 -3.15
CA TRP A 182 14.65 -20.65 -4.28
C TRP A 182 15.09 -19.19 -4.14
N TRP A 183 15.27 -18.66 -2.93
CA TRP A 183 15.60 -17.25 -2.76
C TRP A 183 17.00 -16.91 -3.30
N GLY A 184 17.10 -15.87 -4.10
CA GLY A 184 18.32 -15.41 -4.74
C GLY A 184 18.46 -15.84 -6.21
N PRO A 185 19.24 -15.10 -7.02
CA PRO A 185 19.49 -15.41 -8.44
C PRO A 185 20.10 -16.80 -8.64
N GLU A 186 20.14 -17.29 -9.88
CA GLU A 186 20.70 -18.61 -10.21
C GLU A 186 22.15 -18.75 -9.71
N GLY A 187 22.49 -19.91 -9.16
CA GLY A 187 23.82 -20.18 -8.62
C GLY A 187 24.06 -19.69 -7.19
N PHE A 188 23.15 -18.89 -6.61
CA PHE A 188 23.21 -18.53 -5.19
C PHE A 188 22.71 -19.67 -4.28
N THR A 189 23.33 -19.81 -3.12
CA THR A 189 22.83 -20.63 -2.00
C THR A 189 22.69 -19.78 -0.75
N ASN A 190 21.93 -20.26 0.24
CA ASN A 190 21.59 -19.45 1.41
C ASN A 190 21.87 -20.20 2.71
N THR A 191 22.49 -19.51 3.67
CA THR A 191 22.54 -19.93 5.08
C THR A 191 21.63 -19.03 5.90
N PHE A 192 20.60 -19.59 6.51
CA PHE A 192 19.66 -18.85 7.37
C PHE A 192 20.18 -18.87 8.81
N HIS A 193 20.26 -17.70 9.41
CA HIS A 193 20.69 -17.54 10.81
C HIS A 193 19.50 -17.33 11.74
N GLU A 194 18.43 -16.74 11.22
CA GLU A 194 17.25 -16.36 11.98
C GLU A 194 16.07 -16.15 11.03
N ILE A 195 14.91 -16.66 11.42
CA ILE A 195 13.66 -16.41 10.69
C ILE A 195 12.48 -16.37 11.65
N ASP A 196 11.85 -15.20 11.74
CA ASP A 196 10.63 -14.96 12.51
C ASP A 196 9.53 -14.50 11.54
N TYR A 197 8.61 -15.41 11.22
CA TYR A 197 7.47 -15.17 10.34
C TYR A 197 6.30 -14.53 11.09
N SER A 198 6.50 -13.30 11.54
CA SER A 198 5.47 -12.47 12.14
C SER A 198 5.60 -11.03 11.65
N PRO A 199 4.54 -10.20 11.66
CA PRO A 199 4.69 -8.77 11.41
C PRO A 199 5.68 -8.13 12.39
N GLY A 200 6.72 -7.48 11.86
CA GLY A 200 7.88 -6.98 12.59
C GLY A 200 9.02 -7.99 12.79
N GLY A 201 8.80 -9.26 12.43
CA GLY A 201 9.76 -10.35 12.55
C GLY A 201 10.95 -10.18 11.61
N VAL A 202 12.12 -10.65 12.06
CA VAL A 202 13.38 -10.50 11.34
C VAL A 202 13.73 -11.78 10.62
N TRP A 203 14.20 -11.61 9.39
CA TRP A 203 14.82 -12.66 8.59
C TRP A 203 16.26 -12.27 8.28
N ARG A 204 17.21 -13.04 8.82
CA ARG A 204 18.66 -12.82 8.64
C ARG A 204 19.29 -14.03 7.97
N LEU A 205 19.94 -13.78 6.84
CA LEU A 205 20.61 -14.82 6.05
C LEU A 205 21.96 -14.34 5.53
N THR A 206 22.77 -15.29 5.09
CA THR A 206 23.93 -15.04 4.23
C THR A 206 23.65 -15.71 2.90
N MET A 207 23.65 -14.91 1.82
CA MET A 207 23.61 -15.42 0.46
C MET A 207 25.04 -15.68 0.00
N HIS A 208 25.33 -16.88 -0.48
CA HIS A 208 26.63 -17.28 -1.01
C HIS A 208 26.58 -17.19 -2.53
N GLY A 209 27.33 -16.27 -3.11
CA GLY A 209 27.40 -16.07 -4.54
C GLY A 209 28.24 -17.15 -5.23
N PRO A 210 27.99 -17.41 -6.54
CA PRO A 210 28.80 -18.35 -7.33
C PRO A 210 30.26 -17.88 -7.51
N ASP A 211 30.53 -16.60 -7.24
CA ASP A 211 31.87 -15.99 -7.18
C ASP A 211 32.64 -16.33 -5.90
N GLY A 212 32.01 -17.05 -4.95
CA GLY A 212 32.57 -17.40 -3.65
C GLY A 212 32.50 -16.25 -2.62
N LYS A 213 31.78 -15.17 -2.93
CA LYS A 213 31.57 -14.06 -2.00
C LYS A 213 30.29 -14.26 -1.20
N ASP A 214 30.37 -13.89 0.07
CA ASP A 214 29.24 -13.93 0.99
C ASP A 214 28.59 -12.55 1.10
N TYR A 215 27.26 -12.55 1.06
CA TYR A 215 26.41 -11.37 1.14
C TYR A 215 25.48 -11.53 2.35
N PRO A 216 25.83 -10.98 3.52
CA PRO A 216 24.91 -10.86 4.64
C PRO A 216 23.69 -10.04 4.23
N ASN A 217 22.50 -10.47 4.67
CA ASN A 217 21.24 -9.83 4.36
C ASN A 217 20.36 -9.84 5.60
N ARG A 218 19.66 -8.73 5.82
CA ARG A 218 18.64 -8.60 6.87
C ARG A 218 17.36 -8.01 6.28
N ASN A 219 16.29 -8.78 6.36
CA ASN A 219 14.95 -8.40 5.97
C ASN A 219 14.03 -8.31 7.19
N THR A 220 13.01 -7.47 7.12
CA THR A 220 11.93 -7.39 8.11
C THR A 220 10.61 -7.69 7.44
N PHE A 221 9.79 -8.58 8.01
CA PHE A 221 8.43 -8.80 7.54
C PHE A 221 7.56 -7.64 7.99
N ILE A 222 7.16 -6.78 7.06
CA ILE A 222 6.26 -5.65 7.35
C ILE A 222 4.84 -6.14 7.47
N GLU A 223 4.44 -7.06 6.58
CA GLU A 223 3.11 -7.65 6.59
C GLU A 223 3.15 -9.10 6.13
N ILE A 224 2.29 -9.92 6.74
CA ILE A 224 2.01 -11.29 6.33
C ILE A 224 0.49 -11.46 6.35
N ALA A 225 -0.13 -11.42 5.18
CA ALA A 225 -1.53 -11.76 4.97
C ALA A 225 -1.61 -13.19 4.39
N PRO A 226 -2.08 -14.19 5.16
CA PRO A 226 -2.06 -15.58 4.73
C PRO A 226 -2.65 -15.80 3.34
N ASN A 227 -1.90 -16.48 2.47
CA ASN A 227 -2.26 -16.81 1.08
C ASN A 227 -2.52 -15.62 0.14
N GLU A 228 -2.38 -14.39 0.62
CA GLU A 228 -2.70 -13.15 -0.11
C GLU A 228 -1.46 -12.33 -0.41
N ARG A 229 -0.67 -12.04 0.62
CA ARG A 229 0.40 -11.06 0.51
C ARG A 229 1.50 -11.25 1.54
N ILE A 230 2.74 -11.02 1.11
CA ILE A 230 3.90 -10.88 1.99
C ILE A 230 4.63 -9.60 1.63
N VAL A 231 4.90 -8.75 2.62
CA VAL A 231 5.68 -7.52 2.45
C VAL A 231 6.97 -7.63 3.27
N LEU A 232 8.10 -7.44 2.61
CA LEU A 232 9.44 -7.50 3.17
C LEU A 232 10.15 -6.17 2.96
N GLU A 233 10.87 -5.70 3.97
CA GLU A 233 11.78 -4.56 3.85
C GLU A 233 13.22 -5.04 3.96
N HIS A 234 14.00 -4.82 2.91
CA HIS A 234 15.43 -5.09 2.87
C HIS A 234 16.19 -3.88 3.43
N ALA A 235 16.86 -4.07 4.57
CA ALA A 235 17.43 -2.96 5.34
C ALA A 235 18.89 -2.63 4.96
N GLU A 236 19.55 -3.46 4.17
CA GLU A 236 20.92 -3.22 3.69
C GLU A 236 20.89 -2.58 2.30
N ALA A 237 21.98 -1.91 1.90
CA ALA A 237 22.01 -1.24 0.61
C ALA A 237 22.13 -2.26 -0.55
N PRO A 238 21.34 -2.11 -1.63
CA PRO A 238 20.34 -1.07 -1.85
C PRO A 238 19.07 -1.31 -1.02
N VAL A 239 18.55 -0.29 -0.33
CA VAL A 239 17.35 -0.43 0.51
C VAL A 239 16.12 -0.48 -0.39
N PHE A 240 15.34 -1.55 -0.30
CA PHE A 240 14.11 -1.70 -1.07
C PHE A 240 13.04 -2.46 -0.29
N ARG A 241 11.79 -2.29 -0.73
CA ARG A 241 10.65 -3.05 -0.25
C ARG A 241 10.21 -4.04 -1.30
N VAL A 242 9.98 -5.26 -0.89
CA VAL A 242 9.43 -6.34 -1.70
C VAL A 242 7.99 -6.59 -1.28
N THR A 243 7.08 -6.62 -2.24
CA THR A 243 5.70 -7.10 -2.06
C THR A 243 5.48 -8.31 -2.97
N ALA A 244 5.22 -9.46 -2.36
CA ALA A 244 4.77 -10.65 -3.05
C ALA A 244 3.25 -10.74 -2.91
N LEU A 245 2.54 -10.75 -4.05
CA LEU A 245 1.09 -10.95 -4.12
C LEU A 245 0.78 -12.34 -4.66
N PHE A 246 -0.23 -12.98 -4.10
CA PHE A 246 -0.68 -14.32 -4.50
C PHE A 246 -2.15 -14.22 -4.91
N GLU A 247 -2.40 -14.28 -6.21
CA GLU A 247 -3.72 -14.09 -6.81
C GLU A 247 -4.18 -15.36 -7.51
N GLU A 248 -5.48 -15.64 -7.49
CA GLU A 248 -6.05 -16.70 -8.32
C GLU A 248 -5.95 -16.30 -9.79
N ALA A 249 -5.55 -17.25 -10.64
CA ALA A 249 -5.49 -17.06 -12.08
C ALA A 249 -5.93 -18.32 -12.81
N GLU A 250 -6.35 -18.17 -14.06
CA GLU A 250 -6.56 -19.32 -14.93
C GLU A 250 -5.23 -20.11 -15.05
N GLY A 251 -5.26 -21.39 -14.67
CA GLY A 251 -4.07 -22.24 -14.64
C GLY A 251 -3.30 -22.25 -13.32
N GLY A 252 -3.80 -21.63 -12.25
CA GLY A 252 -3.27 -21.79 -10.88
C GLY A 252 -3.18 -20.49 -10.10
N THR A 253 -1.98 -20.16 -9.63
CA THR A 253 -1.71 -18.95 -8.83
C THR A 253 -0.79 -18.01 -9.59
N ARG A 254 -1.19 -16.75 -9.75
CA ARG A 254 -0.30 -15.68 -10.17
C ARG A 254 0.47 -15.18 -8.95
N VAL A 255 1.79 -15.22 -9.04
CA VAL A 255 2.67 -14.57 -8.07
C VAL A 255 3.23 -13.31 -8.71
N THR A 256 2.96 -12.17 -8.09
CA THR A 256 3.50 -10.87 -8.51
C THR A 256 4.54 -10.42 -7.51
N PHE A 257 5.74 -10.16 -7.98
CA PHE A 257 6.90 -9.71 -7.21
C PHE A 257 7.16 -8.24 -7.55
N ARG A 258 6.74 -7.34 -6.65
CA ARG A 258 6.96 -5.89 -6.76
C ARG A 258 8.10 -5.47 -5.86
N GLN A 259 9.19 -4.99 -6.44
CA GLN A 259 10.36 -4.46 -5.74
C GLN A 259 10.40 -2.94 -5.93
N CYS A 260 10.28 -2.20 -4.83
CA CYS A 260 10.22 -0.75 -4.79
C CYS A 260 11.45 -0.18 -4.06
N PHE A 261 12.17 0.71 -4.72
CA PHE A 261 13.36 1.38 -4.19
C PHE A 261 12.98 2.74 -3.63
N ARG A 262 13.76 3.24 -2.66
CA ARG A 262 13.47 4.53 -2.04
C ARG A 262 13.71 5.71 -3.00
N HIS A 263 14.73 5.59 -3.84
CA HIS A 263 15.13 6.61 -4.80
C HIS A 263 15.52 6.01 -6.15
N ALA A 264 15.14 6.67 -7.26
CA ALA A 264 15.36 6.15 -8.62
C ALA A 264 16.84 6.02 -8.96
N GLU A 265 17.66 6.91 -8.38
CA GLU A 265 19.12 6.90 -8.51
C GLU A 265 19.76 5.62 -7.92
N GLU A 266 19.08 4.91 -7.01
CA GLU A 266 19.55 3.64 -6.46
C GLU A 266 19.24 2.47 -7.39
N LEU A 267 18.12 2.54 -8.12
CA LEU A 267 17.69 1.50 -9.06
C LEU A 267 18.36 1.64 -10.42
N GLU A 268 18.43 2.85 -10.98
CA GLU A 268 18.89 3.09 -12.36
C GLU A 268 20.21 2.37 -12.72
N PRO A 269 21.26 2.38 -11.87
CA PRO A 269 22.53 1.71 -12.19
C PRO A 269 22.45 0.17 -12.17
N ILE A 270 21.47 -0.39 -11.47
CA ILE A 270 21.34 -1.84 -11.22
C ILE A 270 20.06 -2.44 -11.82
N ARG A 271 19.21 -1.63 -12.46
CA ARG A 271 17.88 -2.00 -12.97
C ARG A 271 17.89 -3.30 -13.76
N VAL A 272 18.70 -3.36 -14.82
CA VAL A 272 18.78 -4.55 -15.70
C VAL A 272 19.20 -5.79 -14.90
N MET A 273 20.18 -5.65 -14.01
CA MET A 273 20.65 -6.75 -13.17
C MET A 273 19.56 -7.23 -12.19
N CYS A 274 18.80 -6.31 -11.60
CA CYS A 274 17.70 -6.62 -10.70
C CYS A 274 16.51 -7.27 -11.43
N GLU A 275 16.16 -6.80 -12.63
CA GLU A 275 15.13 -7.40 -13.49
C GLU A 275 15.48 -8.85 -13.84
N GLU A 276 16.70 -9.10 -14.30
CA GLU A 276 17.20 -10.45 -14.58
C GLU A 276 17.22 -11.33 -13.32
N SER A 277 17.62 -10.77 -12.18
CA SER A 277 17.64 -11.45 -10.89
C SER A 277 16.24 -11.84 -10.42
N ASN A 278 15.24 -10.98 -10.65
CA ASN A 278 13.85 -11.25 -10.28
C ASN A 278 13.24 -12.36 -11.14
N GLU A 279 13.53 -12.38 -12.43
CA GLU A 279 13.13 -13.50 -13.30
C GLU A 279 13.76 -14.83 -12.86
N GLN A 280 15.06 -14.84 -12.51
CA GLN A 280 15.73 -16.04 -12.01
C GLN A 280 15.15 -16.52 -10.67
N ASN A 281 14.79 -15.61 -9.77
CA ASN A 281 14.08 -15.95 -8.53
C ASN A 281 12.76 -16.67 -8.83
N LEU A 282 11.96 -16.15 -9.78
CA LEU A 282 10.69 -16.76 -10.16
C LEU A 282 10.89 -18.11 -10.89
N ASP A 283 11.94 -18.25 -11.70
CA ASP A 283 12.32 -19.55 -12.28
C ASP A 283 12.61 -20.59 -11.18
N ARG A 284 13.38 -20.21 -10.16
CA ARG A 284 13.71 -21.07 -9.02
C ARG A 284 12.49 -21.41 -8.18
N LEU A 285 11.64 -20.43 -7.90
CA LEU A 285 10.39 -20.63 -7.16
C LEU A 285 9.51 -21.64 -7.89
N GLY A 286 9.36 -21.52 -9.22
CA GLY A 286 8.62 -22.48 -10.03
C GLY A 286 9.10 -23.92 -9.84
N ARG A 287 10.41 -24.16 -9.81
CA ARG A 287 10.99 -25.50 -9.59
C ARG A 287 10.68 -26.05 -8.20
N VAL A 288 10.75 -25.21 -7.16
CA VAL A 288 10.39 -25.61 -5.79
C VAL A 288 8.89 -25.94 -5.70
N LEU A 289 8.03 -25.15 -6.35
CA LEU A 289 6.59 -25.37 -6.38
C LEU A 289 6.20 -26.65 -7.15
N GLU A 290 6.84 -26.93 -8.28
CA GLU A 290 6.66 -28.19 -9.03
C GLU A 290 7.05 -29.41 -8.18
N ASN A 291 8.11 -29.28 -7.37
CA ASN A 291 8.51 -30.33 -6.43
C ASN A 291 7.49 -30.48 -5.30
N ALA A 292 7.04 -29.38 -4.69
CA ALA A 292 6.05 -29.41 -3.61
C ALA A 292 4.71 -30.01 -4.07
N LYS A 293 4.25 -29.65 -5.28
CA LYS A 293 3.04 -30.22 -5.90
C LYS A 293 3.14 -31.74 -6.05
N ARG A 294 4.28 -32.26 -6.51
CA ARG A 294 4.50 -33.70 -6.70
C ARG A 294 4.46 -34.51 -5.40
N HIS A 295 4.82 -33.92 -4.27
CA HIS A 295 4.80 -34.58 -2.96
C HIS A 295 3.47 -34.39 -2.19
N SER A 296 2.59 -33.53 -2.69
CA SER A 296 1.27 -33.25 -2.11
C SER A 296 0.14 -34.06 -2.78
N LEU A 297 0.45 -34.79 -3.86
CA LEU A 297 -0.42 -35.73 -4.57
C LEU A 297 -0.14 -37.17 -4.14
#